data_AF-A0A930UVY4-F1
#
_entry.id   AF-A0A930UVY4-F1
#
_cell.length_a   1.000
_cell.length_b   1.000
_cell.length_c   1.000
_cell.angle_alpha   90.00
_cell.angle_beta   90.00
_cell.angle_gamma   90.00
#
_symmetry.space_group_name_H-M   'P 1'
#
loop_
_entity.id
_entity.type
_entity.pdbx_description
1 polymer ?
#
loop_
_entity_poly.entity_id
_entity_poly.type
_entity_poly.pdbx_seq_one_letter_code
_entity_poly.pdbx_strand_id
1 'polypeptide(L)' 'MKAKDASGNLSDAATTTVPDTTAPAAPTGLAADNSGTNTVISGKQSQIAKVVIDGKEYPVNAAVTLVQT' A
#
# COMPACT_ATOMS: atom_id res chain seq x y z
N MET A 1 25.07 -11.78 20.51
CA MET A 1 25.39 -12.80 21.56
C MET A 1 26.90 -12.92 21.70
N LYS A 2 27.46 -13.35 22.84
CA LYS A 2 28.92 -13.48 23.08
C LYS A 2 29.28 -14.91 23.47
N ALA A 3 30.36 -15.44 22.94
CA ALA A 3 30.92 -16.75 23.31
C ALA A 3 32.11 -16.59 24.26
N LYS A 4 32.39 -17.60 25.09
CA LYS A 4 33.53 -17.63 26.01
C LYS A 4 34.38 -18.87 25.74
N ASP A 5 35.69 -18.70 25.58
CA ASP A 5 36.61 -19.84 25.46
C ASP A 5 36.98 -20.44 26.84
N ALA A 6 37.70 -21.57 26.84
CA ALA A 6 38.10 -22.26 28.07
C ALA A 6 39.08 -21.45 28.95
N SER A 7 39.77 -20.47 28.36
CA SER A 7 40.67 -19.55 29.06
C SER A 7 39.94 -18.31 29.59
N GLY A 8 38.64 -18.16 29.29
CA GLY A 8 37.79 -17.09 29.77
C GLY A 8 37.69 -15.87 28.85
N ASN A 9 38.29 -15.89 27.65
CA ASN A 9 38.20 -14.78 26.70
C ASN A 9 36.81 -14.72 26.08
N LEU A 10 36.25 -13.52 25.98
CA LEU A 10 34.92 -13.30 25.40
C LEU A 10 35.02 -12.78 23.98
N SER A 11 34.14 -13.27 23.09
CA SER A 11 33.98 -12.71 21.76
C SER A 11 33.25 -11.37 21.79
N ASP A 12 33.40 -10.61 20.72
CA ASP A 12 32.53 -9.46 20.46
C ASP A 12 31.08 -9.89 20.24
N ALA A 13 30.17 -8.95 20.47
CA ALA A 13 28.75 -9.19 20.27
C ALA A 13 28.43 -9.15 18.77
N ALA A 14 27.91 -10.25 18.24
CA ALA A 14 27.35 -10.26 16.90
C ALA A 14 25.93 -9.67 16.90
N THR A 15 25.65 -8.79 15.93
CA THR A 15 24.31 -8.30 15.58
C THR A 15 24.02 -8.60 14.11
N THR A 16 22.76 -8.86 13.80
CA THR A 16 22.27 -8.99 12.42
C THR A 16 21.00 -8.18 12.29
N THR A 17 20.86 -7.45 11.19
CA THR A 17 19.61 -6.80 10.79
C THR A 17 19.02 -7.59 9.63
N VAL A 18 17.70 -7.70 9.59
CA VAL A 18 16.99 -8.33 8.49
C VAL A 18 16.17 -7.24 7.80
N PRO A 19 16.23 -7.11 6.47
CA PRO A 19 15.37 -6.17 5.76
C PRO A 19 13.90 -6.62 5.87
N ASP A 20 13.00 -5.67 6.12
CA ASP A 20 11.57 -5.93 5.91
C ASP A 20 11.32 -6.04 4.40
N THR A 21 10.73 -7.16 3.98
CA THR A 21 10.42 -7.48 2.59
C THR A 21 8.92 -7.71 2.39
N THR A 22 8.11 -7.43 3.41
CA THR A 22 6.67 -7.70 3.38
C THR A 22 5.97 -6.62 2.58
N ALA A 23 5.48 -6.97 1.38
CA ALA A 23 4.67 -6.06 0.60
C ALA A 23 3.29 -5.83 1.25
N PRO A 24 2.68 -4.63 1.08
CA PRO A 24 1.30 -4.40 1.50
C PRO A 24 0.30 -5.30 0.78
N ALA A 25 -0.84 -5.57 1.41
CA ALA A 25 -1.95 -6.25 0.74
C ALA A 25 -2.54 -5.38 -0.38
N ALA A 26 -2.88 -6.00 -1.51
CA ALA A 26 -3.54 -5.32 -2.62
C ALA A 26 -4.85 -4.64 -2.15
N PRO A 27 -5.22 -3.48 -2.72
CA PRO A 27 -6.49 -2.84 -2.45
C PRO A 27 -7.69 -3.73 -2.79
N THR A 28 -8.74 -3.66 -1.97
CA THR A 28 -10.00 -4.37 -2.19
C THR A 28 -11.20 -3.44 -2.04
N GLY A 29 -12.36 -3.88 -2.54
CA GLY A 29 -13.62 -3.14 -2.41
C GLY A 29 -13.74 -1.94 -3.34
N LEU A 30 -13.11 -2.01 -4.53
CA LEU A 30 -13.37 -1.06 -5.61
C LEU A 30 -14.80 -1.28 -6.12
N ALA A 31 -15.64 -0.25 -6.02
CA ALA A 31 -17.00 -0.28 -6.54
C ALA A 31 -17.26 0.97 -7.38
N ALA A 32 -17.96 0.78 -8.50
CA ALA A 32 -18.50 1.84 -9.32
C ALA A 32 -20.02 1.84 -9.16
N ASP A 33 -20.57 2.98 -8.75
CA ASP A 33 -22.01 3.23 -8.80
C ASP A 33 -22.29 4.15 -9.99
N ASN A 34 -23.21 3.73 -10.85
CA ASN A 34 -23.62 4.48 -12.02
C ASN A 34 -25.07 4.94 -11.85
N SER A 35 -25.22 6.16 -11.33
CA SER A 35 -26.52 6.82 -11.23
C SER A 35 -26.58 7.99 -12.22
N GLY A 36 -27.14 7.73 -13.41
CA GLY A 36 -27.25 8.73 -14.49
C GLY A 36 -25.93 8.97 -15.23
N THR A 37 -25.54 10.22 -15.44
CA THR A 37 -24.25 10.60 -16.07
C THR A 37 -23.09 10.71 -15.07
N ASN A 38 -23.35 10.37 -13.81
CA ASN A 38 -22.42 10.55 -12.71
C ASN A 38 -21.94 9.18 -12.21
N THR A 39 -20.64 8.93 -12.31
CA THR A 39 -20.02 7.71 -11.77
C THR A 39 -19.26 8.07 -10.50
N VAL A 40 -19.57 7.37 -9.40
CA VAL A 40 -18.82 7.48 -8.14
C VAL A 40 -17.96 6.23 -7.99
N ILE A 41 -16.67 6.45 -7.78
CA ILE A 41 -15.70 5.38 -7.54
C ILE A 41 -15.24 5.46 -6.08
N SER A 42 -15.42 4.37 -5.34
CA SER A 42 -15.03 4.25 -3.93
C SER A 42 -14.19 3.01 -3.67
N GLY A 43 -13.35 3.06 -2.63
CA GLY A 43 -12.45 1.97 -2.22
C GLY A 43 -12.23 1.96 -0.71
N LYS A 44 -11.89 0.79 -0.15
CA LYS A 44 -11.91 0.54 1.32
C LYS A 44 -10.53 0.58 2.01
N GLN A 45 -9.53 1.21 1.42
CA GLN A 45 -8.18 1.29 2.01
C GLN A 45 -7.73 2.73 2.29
N SER A 46 -7.08 2.92 3.45
CA SER A 46 -6.54 4.21 3.90
C SER A 46 -5.40 4.78 3.03
N GLN A 47 -4.93 4.05 2.01
CA GLN A 47 -3.79 4.45 1.17
C GLN A 47 -4.15 4.67 -0.32
N ILE A 48 -5.43 4.65 -0.69
CA ILE A 48 -5.82 5.01 -2.07
C ILE A 48 -5.86 6.54 -2.13
N ALA A 49 -4.88 7.15 -2.80
CA ALA A 49 -4.82 8.60 -2.99
C ALA A 49 -5.38 9.06 -4.35
N LYS A 50 -5.44 8.16 -5.34
CA LYS A 50 -5.79 8.47 -6.74
C LYS A 50 -6.55 7.34 -7.41
N VAL A 51 -7.44 7.69 -8.34
CA VAL A 51 -8.16 6.78 -9.25
C VAL A 51 -7.78 7.14 -10.68
N VAL A 52 -7.54 6.16 -11.54
CA VAL A 52 -7.25 6.37 -12.97
C VAL A 52 -8.42 5.89 -13.81
N ILE A 53 -8.98 6.78 -14.65
CA ILE A 53 -10.04 6.48 -15.61
C ILE A 53 -9.49 6.85 -17.00
N ASP A 54 -9.40 5.89 -17.92
CA ASP A 54 -8.86 6.07 -19.27
C ASP A 54 -7.51 6.81 -19.33
N GLY A 55 -6.62 6.54 -18.35
CA GLY A 55 -5.29 7.15 -18.27
C GLY A 55 -5.24 8.53 -17.60
N LYS A 56 -6.38 9.09 -17.19
CA LYS A 56 -6.45 10.36 -16.44
C LYS A 56 -6.62 10.11 -14.94
N GLU A 57 -5.80 10.81 -14.14
CA GLU A 57 -5.86 10.75 -12.68
C GLU A 57 -7.00 11.61 -12.12
N TYR A 58 -7.73 11.08 -11.13
CA TYR A 58 -8.79 11.73 -10.37
C TYR A 58 -8.57 11.52 -8.87
N PRO A 59 -8.83 12.52 -8.01
CA PRO A 59 -8.78 12.35 -6.57
C PRO A 59 -9.93 11.46 -6.09
N VAL A 60 -9.70 10.72 -5.00
CA VAL A 60 -10.73 9.86 -4.40
C VAL A 60 -11.94 10.69 -3.96
N ASN A 61 -13.14 10.13 -4.09
CA ASN A 61 -14.43 10.78 -3.76
C ASN A 61 -14.78 12.04 -4.57
N ALA A 62 -14.05 12.37 -5.64
CA ALA A 62 -14.52 13.39 -6.58
C ALA A 62 -15.65 12.82 -7.45
N ALA A 63 -16.70 13.61 -7.64
CA ALA A 63 -17.72 13.32 -8.64
C ALA A 63 -17.06 13.43 -10.03
N VAL A 64 -17.08 12.33 -10.80
CA VAL A 64 -16.62 12.32 -12.18
C VAL A 64 -17.85 12.27 -13.08
N THR A 65 -18.05 13.33 -13.87
CA THR A 65 -19.08 13.36 -14.92
C THR A 65 -18.53 12.71 -16.17
N LEU A 66 -19.19 11.63 -16.65
CA LEU A 66 -18.88 11.04 -17.94
C LEU A 66 -19.65 11.81 -19.02
N VAL A 67 -18.93 12.37 -19.99
CA VAL A 67 -19.53 12.96 -21.18
C VAL A 67 -19.53 11.89 -22.27
N GLN A 68 -20.70 11.33 -22.61
CA GLN A 68 -20.82 10.45 -23.77
C GLN A 68 -20.68 11.28 -25.06
N THR A 69 -19.76 10.86 -25.93
CA THR A 69 -19.64 11.36 -27.31
C THR A 69 -20.64 10.70 -28.24
#